data_AF-A0A947F036-F1
#
_entry.id   AF-A0A947F036-F1
#
_cell.length_a   1.000
_cell.length_b   1.000
_cell.length_c   1.000
_cell.angle_alpha   90.00
_cell.angle_beta   90.00
_cell.angle_gamma   90.00
#
_symmetry.space_group_name_H-M   'P 1'
#
loop_
_entity.id
_entity.type
_entity.pdbx_description
1 polymer ?
#
loop_
_entity_poly.entity_id
_entity_poly.type
_entity_poly.pdbx_seq_one_letter_code
_entity_poly.pdbx_strand_id
1 'polypeptide(L)' 'MNKKLITLIITALLFAVGQAFAQNDTFSNEVDTHIGKLTFDHGIPTEETSDKLYYELDYHRAVQVYLWSLPIVG' A
#
# COMPACT_ATOMS: atom_id res chain seq x y z
N MET A 1 14.93 -34.12 -35.43
CA MET A 1 14.43 -33.61 -34.13
C MET A 1 13.12 -34.33 -33.80
N ASN A 2 13.12 -35.11 -32.73
CA ASN A 2 12.06 -36.11 -32.49
C ASN A 2 10.82 -35.41 -31.95
N LYS A 3 9.62 -35.71 -32.49
CA LYS A 3 8.36 -35.06 -32.09
C LYS A 3 8.13 -35.08 -30.58
N LYS A 4 8.56 -36.15 -29.89
CA LYS A 4 8.51 -36.28 -28.43
C LYS A 4 9.38 -35.25 -27.67
N LEU A 5 10.53 -34.87 -28.25
CA LEU A 5 11.43 -33.86 -27.67
C LEU A 5 10.82 -32.46 -27.77
N ILE A 6 10.13 -32.15 -28.86
CA ILE A 6 9.44 -30.87 -29.08
C ILE A 6 8.24 -30.73 -28.13
N THR A 7 7.46 -31.81 -27.95
CA THR A 7 6.31 -31.80 -27.02
C THR A 7 6.76 -31.55 -25.57
N LEU A 8 7.86 -32.17 -25.13
CA LEU A 8 8.35 -32.03 -23.76
C LEU A 8 8.84 -30.60 -23.44
N ILE A 9 9.45 -29.93 -24.43
CA ILE A 9 9.88 -28.53 -24.30
C ILE A 9 8.67 -27.58 -24.21
N ILE A 10 7.63 -27.79 -25.03
CA ILE A 10 6.42 -26.96 -25.01
C ILE A 10 5.67 -27.10 -23.68
N THR A 11 5.56 -28.31 -23.13
CA THR A 11 4.90 -28.54 -21.84
C THR A 11 5.66 -27.92 -20.68
N ALA A 12 7.00 -27.97 -20.70
CA ALA A 12 7.83 -27.31 -19.69
C ALA A 12 7.72 -25.77 -19.76
N LEU A 13 7.63 -25.20 -20.98
CA LEU A 13 7.44 -23.75 -21.16
C LEU A 13 6.09 -23.27 -20.62
N LEU A 14 5.02 -24.05 -20.85
CA LEU A 14 3.68 -23.74 -20.34
C LEU A 14 3.59 -23.80 -18.80
N PHE A 15 4.36 -24.69 -18.16
CA PHE A 15 4.39 -24.81 -16.70
C PHE A 15 5.13 -23.65 -16.01
N ALA A 16 6.13 -23.06 -16.68
CA ALA A 16 6.90 -21.93 -16.15
C ALA A 16 6.13 -20.60 -16.17
N VAL A 17 5.23 -20.40 -17.14
CA VAL A 17 4.42 -19.16 -17.25
C VAL A 17 3.36 -19.05 -16.14
N GLY A 18 2.91 -20.18 -15.59
CA GLY A 18 1.87 -20.20 -14.54
C GLY A 18 2.33 -19.72 -13.16
N GLN A 19 3.64 -19.67 -12.88
CA GLN A 19 4.15 -19.37 -11.53
C GLN A 19 4.43 -17.88 -11.28
N ALA A 20 4.28 -17.02 -12.28
CA ALA A 20 4.60 -15.59 -12.18
C ALA A 20 3.54 -14.73 -11.45
N PHE A 21 2.43 -15.32 -10.96
CA PHE A 21 1.29 -14.57 -10.42
C PHE A 21 1.11 -14.69 -8.89
N ALA A 22 2.09 -15.21 -8.15
CA ALA A 22 1.92 -15.58 -6.74
C ALA A 22 2.57 -14.61 -5.71
N GLN A 23 2.79 -13.34 -6.04
CA GLN A 23 3.24 -12.34 -5.06
C GLN A 23 2.37 -11.08 -5.17
N ASN A 24 1.23 -11.12 -4.51
CA ASN A 24 0.45 -9.92 -4.20
C ASN A 24 0.52 -9.76 -2.68
N ASP A 25 1.33 -8.82 -2.20
CA ASP A 25 1.25 -8.42 -0.79
C ASP A 25 -0.20 -8.02 -0.53
N THR A 26 -0.85 -8.64 0.46
CA THR A 26 -2.27 -8.38 0.78
C THR A 26 -2.52 -6.92 1.15
N PHE A 27 -1.47 -6.17 1.49
CA PHE A 27 -1.47 -4.75 1.76
C PHE A 27 -0.32 -4.08 1.00
N SER A 28 -0.61 -2.95 0.35
CA SER A 28 0.45 -2.14 -0.27
C SER A 28 1.38 -1.60 0.81
N ASN A 29 2.68 -1.84 0.69
CA ASN A 29 3.69 -1.32 1.62
C ASN A 29 3.84 0.20 1.51
N GLU A 30 3.38 0.81 0.42
CA GLU A 30 3.39 2.25 0.22
C GLU A 30 2.05 2.76 -0.31
N VAL A 31 1.60 3.91 0.21
CA VAL A 31 0.38 4.58 -0.24
C VAL A 31 0.68 6.08 -0.40
N ASP A 32 0.49 6.61 -1.61
CA ASP A 32 0.64 8.04 -1.86
C ASP A 32 -0.61 8.79 -1.40
N THR A 33 -0.41 9.83 -0.57
CA THR A 33 -1.50 10.65 -0.01
C THR A 33 -1.17 12.14 -0.09
N HIS A 34 -2.11 13.00 0.29
CA HIS A 34 -1.88 14.45 0.31
C HIS A 34 -0.86 14.90 1.38
N ILE A 35 -0.65 14.11 2.43
CA ILE A 35 0.40 14.33 3.43
C ILE A 35 1.75 13.68 3.04
N GLY A 36 1.86 13.27 1.77
CA GLY A 36 3.01 12.57 1.24
C GLY A 36 2.81 11.05 1.24
N LYS A 37 3.91 10.34 0.97
CA LYS A 37 3.92 8.88 0.91
C LYS A 37 3.91 8.30 2.33
N LEU A 38 2.98 7.37 2.56
CA LEU A 38 2.87 6.59 3.78
C LEU A 38 3.45 5.20 3.56
N THR A 39 4.19 4.69 4.54
CA THR A 39 4.88 3.40 4.46
C THR A 39 4.37 2.48 5.56
N PHE A 40 4.13 1.23 5.19
CA PHE A 40 3.59 0.19 6.04
C PHE A 40 4.50 -1.04 5.98
N ASP A 41 4.66 -1.68 7.14
CA ASP A 41 5.30 -2.97 7.31
C ASP A 41 4.22 -3.99 7.70
N HIS A 42 3.89 -4.91 6.81
CA HIS A 42 2.80 -5.89 7.00
C HIS A 42 1.44 -5.24 7.37
N GLY A 43 1.17 -4.05 6.84
CA GLY A 43 -0.04 -3.28 7.13
C GLY A 43 0.01 -2.45 8.43
N ILE A 44 1.11 -2.50 9.18
CA ILE A 44 1.35 -1.65 10.35
C ILE A 44 2.12 -0.40 9.89
N PRO A 45 1.67 0.82 10.21
CA PRO A 45 2.42 2.02 9.85
C PRO A 45 3.80 2.00 10.51
N THR A 46 4.82 2.45 9.78
CA THR A 46 6.13 2.71 10.37
C THR A 46 6.03 3.80 11.45
N GLU A 47 7.05 3.94 12.29
CA GLU A 47 7.12 5.03 13.28
C GLU A 47 6.97 6.40 12.61
N GLU A 48 7.72 6.64 11.52
CA GLU A 48 7.62 7.87 10.73
C GLU A 48 6.20 8.10 10.16
N THR A 49 5.55 7.05 9.65
CA THR A 49 4.17 7.15 9.14
C THR A 49 3.19 7.45 10.28
N SER A 50 3.40 6.83 11.44
CA SER A 50 2.58 7.07 12.63
C SER A 50 2.68 8.52 13.09
N ASP A 51 3.89 9.08 13.15
CA ASP A 51 4.11 10.48 13.52
C ASP A 51 3.43 11.45 12.54
N LYS A 52 3.55 11.19 11.23
CA LYS A 52 2.85 11.97 10.20
C LYS A 52 1.33 11.92 10.38
N LEU A 53 0.79 10.72 10.64
CA LEU A 53 -0.65 10.53 10.84
C LEU A 53 -1.14 11.26 12.09
N TYR A 54 -0.40 11.20 13.20
CA TYR A 54 -0.76 11.91 14.42
C TYR A 54 -0.67 13.42 14.27
N TYR A 55 0.35 13.92 13.58
CA TYR A 55 0.47 15.34 13.27
C TYR A 55 -0.72 15.86 12.45
N GLU A 56 -1.09 15.17 11.37
CA GLU A 56 -2.20 15.58 10.50
C GLU A 56 -3.55 15.51 11.25
N LEU A 57 -3.73 14.48 12.06
CA LEU A 57 -4.91 14.32 12.90
C LEU A 57 -5.04 15.47 13.90
N ASP A 58 -3.95 15.90 14.54
CA ASP A 58 -3.98 17.02 15.49
C ASP A 58 -4.18 18.37 14.78
N TYR A 59 -3.61 18.54 13.59
CA TYR A 59 -3.88 19.68 12.73
C TYR A 59 -5.37 19.80 12.40
N HIS A 60 -6.01 18.73 11.94
CA HIS A 60 -7.44 18.72 11.64
C HIS A 60 -8.29 18.98 12.88
N ARG A 61 -7.96 18.37 14.03
CA ARG A 61 -8.65 18.63 15.30
C ARG A 61 -8.57 20.11 15.69
N ALA A 62 -7.39 20.73 15.57
CA ALA A 62 -7.22 22.14 15.90
C ALA A 62 -8.08 23.05 15.00
N VAL A 63 -8.08 22.80 13.68
CA VAL A 63 -8.92 23.55 12.73
C VAL A 63 -10.42 23.38 13.05
N GLN A 64 -10.85 22.15 13.35
CA GLN A 64 -12.24 21.88 13.71
C GLN A 64 -12.66 22.55 15.02
N VAL A 65 -11.80 22.50 16.05
CA VAL A 65 -12.07 23.16 17.33
C VAL A 65 -12.16 24.67 17.16
N TYR A 66 -11.30 25.27 16.34
CA TYR A 66 -11.39 26.69 16.03
C TYR A 66 -12.76 27.05 15.45
N LEU A 67 -13.21 26.33 14.41
CA LEU A 67 -14.52 26.57 13.78
C LEU A 67 -15.69 26.32 14.74
N TRP A 68 -15.60 25.26 15.56
CA TRP A 68 -16.60 24.93 16.56
C TRP A 68 -16.70 26.01 17.65
N SER A 69 -15.59 26.67 18.00
CA SER A 69 -15.55 27.70 19.03
C SER A 69 -16.13 29.05 18.60
N LEU A 70 -16.27 29.31 17.30
CA LEU A 70 -16.71 30.63 16.77
C LEU A 70 -17.97 31.19 17.45
N PRO A 71 -19.05 30.42 17.70
CA PRO A 71 -20.24 30.94 18.38
C PRO A 71 -20.05 31.29 19.86
N ILE A 72 -18.98 30.80 20.49
CA ILE A 72 -18.69 31.03 21.91
C ILE A 72 -17.86 32.30 22.09
N VAL A 73 -16.96 32.59 21.14
CA VAL A 73 -16.02 33.74 21.19
C VAL A 73 -16.46 34.95 20.35
N GLY A 74 -17.39 34.78 19.40
CA GLY A 74 -17.87 35.81 18.46
C GLY A 74 -19.12 36.57 18.90
#